data_AF-A0A9X8VCG4-F1
#
_entry.id   AF-A0A9X8VCG4-F1
#
_cell.length_a   1.000
_cell.length_b   1.000
_cell.length_c   1.000
_cell.angle_alpha   90.00
_cell.angle_beta   90.00
_cell.angle_gamma   90.00
#
_symmetry.space_group_name_H-M   'P 1'
#
loop_
_entity.id
_entity.type
_entity.pdbx_description
1 polymer ?
#
loop_
_entity_poly.entity_id
_entity_poly.type
_entity_poly.pdbx_seq_one_letter_code
_entity_poly.pdbx_strand_id
1 'polypeptide(L)'
;MLALPYEWVEASAEVRQSAAFRRLNPLGQIPVLQDGDLTLADSNAILVYLVKRYAPDSHWLPEQPAAAARVQAWLSKAAGEVRYGPASCRLIAQFAVPEDYQAARAVSDRFLPQME
;
A
#
# COMPACT_ATOMS: atom_id res chain seq x y z
N MET A 1 -14.69 3.85 9.16
CA MET A 1 -13.38 4.56 9.12
C MET A 1 -13.01 4.97 10.54
N LEU A 2 -11.71 5.18 10.82
CA LEU A 2 -11.21 5.50 12.17
C LEU A 2 -11.58 6.90 12.69
N ALA A 3 -12.00 7.83 11.81
CA ALA A 3 -12.36 9.20 12.17
C ALA A 3 -11.29 9.95 12.99
N LEU A 4 -10.01 9.61 12.80
CA LEU A 4 -8.88 10.29 13.44
C LEU A 4 -8.68 11.66 12.79
N PRO A 5 -8.35 12.71 13.56
CA PRO A 5 -7.82 13.93 12.98
C PRO A 5 -6.46 13.63 12.34
N TYR A 6 -6.23 14.17 11.16
CA TYR A 6 -4.94 14.06 10.46
C TYR A 6 -4.66 15.32 9.67
N GLU A 7 -3.38 15.61 9.47
CA GLU A 7 -2.91 16.56 8.47
C GLU A 7 -2.49 15.78 7.23
N TRP A 8 -3.00 16.19 6.07
CA TRP A 8 -2.52 15.66 4.81
C TRP A 8 -1.44 16.58 4.26
N VAL A 9 -0.30 16.00 3.92
CA VAL A 9 0.83 16.70 3.34
C VAL A 9 1.07 16.15 1.94
N GLU A 10 0.94 17.02 0.92
CA GLU A 10 1.23 16.66 -0.48
C GLU A 10 2.71 16.28 -0.63
N ALA A 11 2.96 15.19 -1.33
CA ALA A 11 4.30 14.67 -1.58
C ALA A 11 4.47 14.46 -3.08
N SER A 12 4.58 15.59 -3.79
CA SER A 12 4.81 15.63 -5.24
C SER A 12 6.05 14.83 -5.64
N ALA A 13 6.19 14.55 -6.94
CA ALA A 13 7.36 13.83 -7.45
C ALA A 13 8.69 14.50 -7.08
N GLU A 14 8.73 15.84 -7.04
CA GLU A 14 9.90 16.61 -6.63
C GLU A 14 10.18 16.44 -5.12
N VAL A 15 9.15 16.59 -4.28
CA VAL A 15 9.29 16.40 -2.82
C VAL A 15 9.83 15.01 -2.50
N ARG A 16 9.31 13.97 -3.15
CA ARG A 16 9.73 12.57 -2.95
C ARG A 16 11.18 12.28 -3.35
N GLN A 17 11.76 13.10 -4.22
CA GLN A 17 13.16 12.98 -4.61
C GLN A 17 14.11 13.67 -3.63
N SER A 18 13.61 14.60 -2.82
CA SER A 18 14.41 15.38 -1.87
C SER A 18 15.09 14.50 -0.81
N ALA A 19 16.26 14.94 -0.33
CA ALA A 19 16.94 14.30 0.78
C ALA A 19 16.09 14.30 2.07
N ALA A 20 15.23 15.31 2.25
CA ALA A 20 14.33 15.39 3.39
C ALA A 20 13.29 14.27 3.38
N PHE A 21 12.61 14.06 2.25
CA PHE A 21 11.63 12.97 2.14
C PHE A 21 12.31 11.60 2.19
N ARG A 22 13.50 11.45 1.58
CA ARG A 22 14.25 10.19 1.64
C ARG A 22 14.72 9.80 3.04
N ARG A 23 14.83 10.75 3.98
CA ARG A 23 15.03 10.43 5.41
C ARG A 23 13.79 9.81 6.05
N LEU A 24 12.59 10.12 5.55
CA LEU A 24 11.33 9.54 6.01
C LEU A 24 11.07 8.17 5.37
N ASN A 25 11.29 8.07 4.05
CA ASN A 25 11.20 6.83 3.29
C ASN A 25 12.35 6.75 2.27
N PRO A 26 13.38 5.91 2.49
CA PRO A 26 14.50 5.77 1.57
C PRO A 26 14.12 5.40 0.12
N LEU A 27 12.98 4.71 -0.06
CA LEU A 27 12.46 4.33 -1.38
C LEU A 27 11.81 5.51 -2.13
N GLY A 28 11.55 6.65 -1.47
CA GLY A 28 10.87 7.80 -2.09
C GLY A 28 9.42 7.51 -2.50
N GLN A 29 8.81 6.51 -1.86
CA GLN A 29 7.44 6.09 -2.12
C GLN A 29 6.47 6.72 -1.13
N ILE A 30 5.21 6.86 -1.55
CA ILE A 30 4.10 7.26 -0.70
C ILE A 30 3.16 6.07 -0.49
N PRO A 31 2.41 6.03 0.63
CA PRO A 31 2.37 7.02 1.71
C PRO A 31 3.51 6.87 2.73
N VAL A 32 3.66 7.90 3.57
CA VAL A 32 4.39 7.88 4.85
C VAL A 32 3.43 8.38 5.92
N LEU A 33 3.39 7.71 7.07
CA LEU A 33 2.66 8.15 8.26
C LEU A 33 3.66 8.68 9.29
N GLN A 34 3.36 9.83 9.87
CA GLN A 34 3.99 10.31 11.10
C GLN A 34 2.95 10.37 12.21
N ASP A 35 3.26 9.77 13.36
CA ASP A 35 2.39 9.73 14.53
C ASP A 35 3.23 9.96 15.80
N GLY A 36 3.30 11.22 16.24
CA GLY A 36 4.29 11.66 17.21
C GLY A 36 5.70 11.49 16.66
N ASP A 37 6.57 10.84 17.43
CA ASP A 37 7.96 10.56 17.03
C ASP A 37 8.10 9.35 16.08
N LEU A 38 7.01 8.60 15.86
CA LEU A 38 7.02 7.43 14.98
C LEU A 38 6.88 7.88 13.52
N THR A 39 7.78 7.42 12.67
CA THR A 39 7.66 7.53 11.20
C THR A 39 7.56 6.12 10.61
N LEU A 40 6.48 5.86 9.87
CA LEU A 40 6.24 4.60 9.17
C LEU A 40 6.11 4.82 7.67
N ALA A 41 6.87 4.06 6.90
CA ALA A 41 6.63 3.84 5.47
C ALA A 41 5.96 2.47 5.28
N ASP A 42 5.53 2.18 4.05
CA ASP A 42 4.73 1.01 3.65
C ASP A 42 3.24 1.12 4.04
N SER A 43 2.38 1.14 3.02
CA SER A 43 0.93 1.32 3.21
C SER A 43 0.28 0.18 4.00
N ASN A 44 0.72 -1.07 3.83
CA ASN A 44 0.16 -2.20 4.56
C ASN A 44 0.59 -2.17 6.03
N ALA A 45 1.86 -1.82 6.30
CA ALA A 45 2.34 -1.63 7.67
C ALA A 45 1.59 -0.50 8.40
N ILE A 46 1.35 0.62 7.70
CA ILE A 46 0.54 1.74 8.21
C ILE A 46 -0.88 1.27 8.57
N LEU A 47 -1.54 0.48 7.72
CA LEU A 47 -2.88 -0.05 8.01
C LEU A 47 -2.89 -0.92 9.27
N VAL A 48 -1.93 -1.85 9.39
CA VAL A 48 -1.79 -2.72 10.58
C VAL A 48 -1.59 -1.89 11.84
N TYR A 49 -0.70 -0.90 11.80
CA TYR A 49 -0.40 -0.01 12.92
C TYR A 49 -1.64 0.78 13.36
N LEU A 50 -2.35 1.40 12.40
CA LEU A 50 -3.51 2.23 12.71
C LEU A 50 -4.63 1.41 13.37
N VAL A 51 -4.88 0.19 12.91
CA VAL A 51 -5.85 -0.71 13.55
C VAL A 51 -5.39 -1.09 14.96
N LYS A 52 -4.15 -1.57 15.11
CA LYS A 52 -3.63 -2.02 16.42
C LYS A 52 -3.59 -0.90 17.46
N ARG A 53 -3.29 0.34 17.05
CA ARG A 53 -3.20 1.48 17.97
C ARG A 53 -4.53 2.15 18.26
N TYR A 54 -5.37 2.35 17.24
CA TYR A 54 -6.55 3.21 17.34
C TYR A 54 -7.88 2.48 17.26
N ALA A 55 -7.90 1.20 16.87
CA ALA A 55 -9.10 0.38 16.87
C ALA A 55 -8.80 -1.09 17.19
N PRO A 56 -8.16 -1.38 18.34
CA PRO A 56 -7.76 -2.74 18.72
C PRO A 56 -8.96 -3.70 18.84
N ASP A 57 -10.13 -3.18 19.18
CA ASP A 57 -11.36 -3.97 19.34
C ASP A 57 -12.18 -4.08 18.04
N SER A 58 -11.68 -3.55 16.93
CA SER A 58 -12.37 -3.64 15.63
C SER A 58 -12.21 -5.00 14.98
N HIS A 59 -13.12 -5.32 14.06
CA HIS A 59 -13.06 -6.55 13.26
C HIS A 59 -12.07 -6.48 12.09
N TRP A 60 -11.36 -5.36 11.90
CA TRP A 60 -10.56 -5.13 10.69
C TRP A 60 -9.25 -5.92 10.66
N LEU A 61 -8.65 -6.19 11.82
CA LEU A 61 -7.44 -7.00 11.94
C LEU A 61 -7.61 -8.04 13.07
N PRO A 62 -8.28 -9.17 12.80
CA PRO A 62 -8.52 -10.20 13.82
C PRO A 62 -7.22 -10.86 14.29
N GLU A 63 -7.13 -11.21 15.57
CA GLU A 63 -5.97 -11.92 16.15
C GLU A 63 -6.08 -13.47 16.01
N GLN A 64 -7.27 -14.00 15.68
CA GLN A 64 -7.42 -15.45 15.45
C GLN A 64 -6.51 -15.87 14.28
N PRO A 65 -5.63 -16.88 14.43
CA PRO A 65 -4.53 -17.13 13.49
C PRO A 65 -4.95 -17.26 12.01
N ALA A 66 -5.99 -18.03 11.73
CA ALA A 66 -6.48 -18.24 10.36
C ALA A 66 -7.15 -16.97 9.79
N ALA A 67 -7.84 -16.18 10.62
CA ALA A 67 -8.43 -14.91 10.19
C ALA A 67 -7.36 -13.85 9.92
N ALA A 68 -6.37 -13.72 10.82
CA ALA A 68 -5.20 -12.87 10.64
C ALA A 68 -4.45 -13.21 9.35
N ALA A 69 -4.21 -14.50 9.12
CA ALA A 69 -3.54 -14.99 7.91
C ALA A 69 -4.30 -14.65 6.63
N ARG A 70 -5.64 -14.67 6.65
CA ARG A 70 -6.46 -14.25 5.49
C ARG A 70 -6.31 -12.76 5.18
N VAL A 71 -6.31 -11.91 6.21
CA VAL A 71 -6.06 -10.46 6.03
C VAL A 71 -4.66 -10.25 5.45
N GLN A 72 -3.64 -10.87 6.05
CA GLN A 72 -2.27 -10.76 5.57
C GLN A 72 -2.12 -11.26 4.12
N ALA A 73 -2.72 -12.39 3.77
CA ALA A 73 -2.70 -12.90 2.40
C ALA A 73 -3.30 -11.89 1.42
N TRP A 74 -4.32 -11.13 1.84
CA TRP A 74 -4.92 -10.11 1.00
C TRP A 74 -4.04 -8.86 0.86
N LEU A 75 -3.42 -8.39 1.94
CA LEU A 75 -2.41 -7.32 1.90
C LEU A 75 -1.24 -7.69 0.97
N SER A 76 -0.78 -8.95 1.02
CA SER A 76 0.26 -9.46 0.13
C SER A 76 -0.17 -9.48 -1.34
N LYS A 77 -1.39 -9.93 -1.65
CA LYS A 77 -1.94 -9.89 -3.01
C LYS A 77 -2.10 -8.47 -3.55
N ALA A 78 -2.48 -7.52 -2.68
CA ALA A 78 -2.56 -6.11 -3.04
C ALA A 78 -1.18 -5.53 -3.41
N ALA A 79 -0.14 -5.83 -2.63
CA ALA A 79 1.23 -5.40 -2.90
C ALA A 79 1.91 -6.15 -4.06
N GLY A 80 1.45 -7.36 -4.34
CA GLY A 80 1.92 -8.23 -5.42
C GLY A 80 1.05 -8.11 -6.67
N GLU A 81 0.15 -9.08 -6.84
CA GLU A 81 -0.63 -9.30 -8.06
C GLU A 81 -1.45 -8.08 -8.48
N VAL A 82 -2.07 -7.34 -7.56
CA VAL A 82 -2.84 -6.12 -7.91
C VAL A 82 -1.91 -5.03 -8.44
N ARG A 83 -0.79 -4.77 -7.74
CA ARG A 83 0.17 -3.73 -8.12
C ARG A 83 0.86 -4.05 -9.45
N TYR A 84 1.41 -5.26 -9.59
CA TYR A 84 2.19 -5.66 -10.76
C TYR A 84 1.35 -6.24 -11.90
N GLY A 85 0.05 -6.44 -11.69
CA GLY A 85 -0.90 -6.83 -12.72
C GLY A 85 -1.72 -5.65 -13.22
N PRO A 86 -2.99 -5.52 -12.80
CA PRO A 86 -3.91 -4.54 -13.36
C PRO A 86 -3.46 -3.09 -13.15
N ALA A 87 -2.83 -2.78 -12.01
CA ALA A 87 -2.33 -1.42 -11.78
C ALA A 87 -1.17 -1.07 -12.71
N SER A 88 -0.16 -1.95 -12.88
CA SER A 88 0.89 -1.77 -13.88
C SER A 88 0.34 -1.65 -15.31
N CYS A 89 -0.61 -2.50 -15.71
CA CYS A 89 -1.28 -2.37 -17.02
C CYS A 89 -1.89 -0.98 -17.20
N ARG A 90 -2.59 -0.48 -16.18
CA ARG A 90 -3.21 0.85 -16.20
C ARG A 90 -2.18 1.97 -16.25
N LEU A 91 -1.11 1.87 -15.45
CA LEU A 91 -0.04 2.87 -15.41
C LEU A 91 0.66 2.98 -16.78
N ILE A 92 0.93 1.85 -17.44
CA ILE A 92 1.54 1.84 -18.78
C ILE A 92 0.58 2.47 -19.79
N ALA A 93 -0.68 2.03 -19.81
CA ALA A 93 -1.66 2.51 -20.79
C ALA A 93 -1.99 4.01 -20.61
N GLN A 94 -1.94 4.53 -19.38
CA GLN A 94 -2.31 5.92 -19.10
C GLN A 94 -1.12 6.90 -19.15
N PHE A 95 0.02 6.47 -18.61
CA PHE A 95 1.15 7.36 -18.33
C PHE A 95 2.45 6.93 -19.02
N ALA A 96 2.41 5.87 -19.83
CA ALA A 96 3.57 5.34 -20.55
C ALA A 96 4.77 5.06 -19.62
N VAL A 97 4.51 4.57 -18.40
CA VAL A 97 5.59 4.17 -17.49
C VAL A 97 6.43 3.06 -18.13
N PRO A 98 7.76 3.04 -17.92
CA PRO A 98 8.67 2.09 -18.56
C PRO A 98 8.64 0.72 -17.85
N GLU A 99 7.47 0.10 -17.78
CA GLU A 99 7.24 -1.24 -17.26
C GLU A 99 6.84 -2.21 -18.40
N ASP A 100 6.96 -3.52 -18.18
CA ASP A 100 6.61 -4.54 -19.18
C ASP A 100 5.10 -4.83 -19.16
N TYR A 101 4.41 -4.39 -20.22
CA TYR A 101 2.97 -4.57 -20.37
C TYR A 101 2.57 -6.04 -20.49
N GLN A 102 3.34 -6.86 -21.19
CA GLN A 102 2.99 -8.27 -21.41
C GLN A 102 3.14 -9.06 -20.12
N ALA A 103 4.18 -8.79 -19.34
CA ALA A 103 4.35 -9.37 -18.02
C ALA A 103 3.21 -8.96 -17.07
N ALA A 104 2.87 -7.66 -17.02
CA ALA A 104 1.76 -7.18 -16.19
C ALA A 104 0.42 -7.77 -16.62
N ARG A 105 0.20 -7.92 -17.93
CA ARG A 105 -1.03 -8.52 -18.47
C ARG A 105 -1.14 -9.99 -18.08
N ALA A 106 -0.07 -10.76 -18.18
CA ALA A 106 -0.04 -12.16 -17.77
C ALA A 106 -0.35 -12.34 -16.28
N VAL A 107 0.16 -11.45 -15.41
CA VAL A 107 -0.21 -11.44 -13.98
C VAL A 107 -1.71 -11.15 -13.81
N SER A 108 -2.23 -10.18 -14.55
CA SER A 108 -3.64 -9.77 -14.49
C SER A 108 -4.58 -10.89 -14.91
N ASP A 109 -4.30 -11.55 -16.04
CA ASP A 109 -5.12 -12.64 -16.58
C ASP A 109 -5.14 -13.86 -15.63
N ARG A 110 -4.06 -14.09 -14.86
CA ARG A 110 -4.02 -15.14 -13.82
C ARG A 110 -4.76 -14.75 -12.54
N PHE A 111 -4.71 -13.46 -12.17
CA PHE A 111 -5.17 -12.99 -10.87
C PHE A 111 -6.64 -12.58 -10.84
N LEU A 112 -7.11 -11.81 -11.83
CA LEU A 112 -8.48 -11.27 -11.84
C LEU A 112 -9.58 -12.35 -11.76
N PRO A 113 -9.47 -13.52 -12.41
CA PRO A 113 -10.47 -14.59 -12.26
C PRO A 113 -10.60 -15.15 -10.85
N GLN A 114 -9.64 -14.88 -9.95
CA GLN A 114 -9.71 -15.29 -8.54
C GLN A 114 -10.46 -14.28 -7.66
N MET A 115 -10.88 -13.14 -8.23
CA MET A 115 -11.62 -12.08 -7.52
C MET A 115 -13.14 -12.14 -7.72
N GLU A 116 -13.62 -13.01 -8.62
CA GLU A 116 -15.03 -13.32 -8.87
C GLU A 116 -15.51 -14.50 -8.00
#